data_AF-A0A1L9C357-F1
#
_entry.id   AF-A0A1L9C357-F1
#
_cell.length_a   1.000
_cell.length_b   1.000
_cell.length_c   1.000
_cell.angle_alpha   90.00
_cell.angle_beta   90.00
_cell.angle_gamma   90.00
#
_symmetry.space_group_name_H-M   'P 1'
#
loop_
_entity.id
_entity.type
_entity.pdbx_description
1 polymer ?
#
loop_
_entity_poly.entity_id
_entity_poly.type
_entity_poly.pdbx_seq_one_letter_code
_entity_poly.pdbx_strand_id
1 'polypeptide(L)'
;MTKGQLDEKMGIDTEESIDILQKCGLLESQWRMPKPGEKPDKEYHSSYSKVQANFQCSFDDLSEIITLTFTPYEEIKDLIEELEKEVESGNHSMSALTRKLNRSALYIRSLARRANGLTVMGQRLKINEEKK
;
A
#
# COMPACT_ATOMS: atom_id res chain seq x y z
N MET A 1 14.16 2.20 16.28
CA MET A 1 14.57 0.77 16.27
C MET A 1 15.02 0.40 14.86
N THR A 2 16.08 -0.38 14.72
CA THR A 2 16.49 -0.93 13.39
C THR A 2 15.63 -2.14 13.03
N LYS A 3 15.66 -2.58 11.75
CA LYS A 3 14.93 -3.79 11.32
C LYS A 3 15.29 -4.99 12.20
N GLY A 4 16.59 -5.24 12.41
CA GLY A 4 17.04 -6.37 13.23
C GLY A 4 16.51 -6.35 14.67
N GLN A 5 16.39 -5.16 15.27
CA GLN A 5 15.78 -5.01 16.60
C GLN A 5 14.27 -5.24 16.59
N LEU A 6 13.60 -4.89 15.48
CA LEU A 6 12.17 -5.14 15.30
C LEU A 6 11.91 -6.63 15.08
N ASP A 7 12.72 -7.30 14.25
CA ASP A 7 12.63 -8.75 14.02
C ASP A 7 12.83 -9.54 15.32
N GLU A 8 13.86 -9.19 16.11
CA GLU A 8 14.12 -9.81 17.42
C GLU A 8 12.95 -9.63 18.39
N LYS A 9 12.36 -8.42 18.43
CA LYS A 9 11.25 -8.10 19.33
C LYS A 9 9.93 -8.75 18.91
N MET A 10 9.67 -8.85 17.62
CA MET A 10 8.40 -9.36 17.07
C MET A 10 8.44 -10.87 16.81
N GLY A 11 9.63 -11.47 16.73
CA GLY A 11 9.80 -12.89 16.44
C GLY A 11 9.43 -13.29 15.00
N ILE A 12 9.33 -12.32 14.09
CA ILE A 12 8.96 -12.49 12.68
C ILE A 12 9.80 -11.55 11.81
N ASP A 13 9.87 -11.81 10.50
CA ASP A 13 10.45 -10.86 9.55
C ASP A 13 9.54 -9.64 9.40
N THR A 14 10.06 -8.46 9.72
CA THR A 14 9.30 -7.21 9.75
C THR A 14 9.38 -6.42 8.44
N GLU A 15 10.08 -6.90 7.41
CA GLU A 15 10.33 -6.16 6.17
C GLU A 15 9.04 -5.65 5.50
N GLU A 16 8.07 -6.53 5.29
CA GLU A 16 6.81 -6.19 4.64
C GLU A 16 5.98 -5.22 5.50
N SER A 17 5.96 -5.45 6.83
CA SER A 17 5.26 -4.56 7.77
C SER A 17 5.86 -3.15 7.78
N ILE A 18 7.19 -3.04 7.74
CA ILE A 18 7.90 -1.76 7.64
C ILE A 18 7.53 -1.06 6.33
N ASP A 19 7.57 -1.76 5.20
CA ASP A 19 7.25 -1.18 3.89
C ASP A 19 5.80 -0.65 3.83
N ILE A 20 4.83 -1.42 4.35
CA ILE A 20 3.42 -1.00 4.45
C ILE A 20 3.28 0.25 5.33
N LEU A 21 3.87 0.24 6.52
CA LEU A 21 3.74 1.35 7.46
C LEU A 21 4.43 2.63 6.94
N GLN A 22 5.54 2.51 6.21
CA GLN A 22 6.17 3.64 5.52
C GLN A 22 5.30 4.18 4.39
N LYS A 23 4.70 3.30 3.57
CA LYS A 23 3.72 3.68 2.53
C LYS A 23 2.52 4.41 3.11
N CYS A 24 2.09 4.06 4.31
CA CYS A 24 1.00 4.71 5.02
C CYS A 24 1.40 6.02 5.75
N GLY A 25 2.67 6.41 5.75
CA GLY A 25 3.16 7.58 6.48
C GLY A 25 3.11 7.43 8.01
N LEU A 26 3.11 6.18 8.50
CA LEU A 26 3.08 5.84 9.92
C LEU A 26 4.49 5.61 10.49
N LEU A 27 5.44 5.26 9.62
CA LEU A 27 6.85 5.12 9.95
C LEU A 27 7.70 6.09 9.12
N GLU A 28 8.65 6.72 9.79
CA GLU A 28 9.76 7.44 9.20
C GLU A 28 11.06 6.66 9.42
N SER A 29 12.02 6.84 8.50
CA SER A 29 13.34 6.22 8.61
C SER A 29 14.45 7.26 8.56
N GLN A 30 15.43 7.11 9.44
CA GLN A 30 16.61 7.96 9.51
C GLN A 30 17.88 7.09 9.53
N TRP A 31 18.97 7.57 8.93
CA TRP A 31 20.26 6.90 9.06
C TRP A 31 20.83 7.18 10.44
N ARG A 32 21.17 6.11 11.17
CA ARG A 32 21.81 6.19 12.48
C ARG A 32 23.14 5.45 12.45
N MET A 33 24.14 6.04 13.10
CA MET A 33 25.36 5.32 13.48
C MET A 33 25.11 4.64 14.83
N PRO A 34 25.05 3.30 14.90
CA PRO A 34 24.83 2.61 16.17
C PRO A 34 25.98 2.84 17.15
N LYS A 35 27.23 2.81 16.66
CA LYS A 35 28.45 3.21 17.38
C LYS A 35 29.49 3.82 16.44
N PRO A 36 30.45 4.62 16.96
CA PRO A 36 31.58 5.11 16.17
C PRO A 36 32.35 3.95 15.52
N GLY A 37 32.49 3.97 14.20
CA GLY A 37 33.22 2.94 13.42
C GLY A 37 32.38 1.74 12.97
N GLU A 38 31.13 1.61 13.41
CA GLU A 38 30.20 0.59 12.90
C GLU A 38 29.51 1.09 11.62
N LYS A 39 28.92 0.17 10.84
CA LYS A 39 28.18 0.54 9.63
C LYS A 39 26.90 1.30 10.00
N PRO A 40 26.55 2.38 9.27
CA PRO A 40 25.26 3.04 9.42
C PRO A 40 24.12 2.05 9.21
N ASP A 41 23.08 2.16 10.02
CA ASP A 41 21.86 1.37 9.90
C ASP A 41 20.63 2.29 9.82
N LYS A 42 19.56 1.83 9.18
CA LYS A 42 18.29 2.56 9.14
C LYS A 42 17.55 2.34 10.45
N GLU A 43 17.30 3.44 11.14
CA GLU A 43 16.43 3.48 12.29
C GLU A 43 15.02 3.91 11.87
N TYR A 44 14.03 3.12 12.28
CA TYR A 44 12.62 3.40 12.10
C TYR A 44 12.02 3.98 13.37
N HIS A 45 11.22 5.03 13.22
CA HIS A 45 10.42 5.61 14.29
C HIS A 45 8.99 5.86 13.81
N SER A 46 8.02 5.73 14.71
CA SER A 46 6.65 6.14 14.42
C SER A 46 6.62 7.65 14.15
N SER A 47 6.05 8.07 13.03
CA SER A 47 5.91 9.49 12.68
C SER A 47 5.03 10.24 13.69
N TYR A 48 4.07 9.56 14.31
CA TYR A 48 3.13 10.15 15.24
C TYR A 48 2.75 9.19 16.38
N SER A 49 2.57 9.74 17.59
CA SER A 49 1.89 9.02 18.69
C SER A 49 0.36 9.02 18.53
N LYS A 50 -0.16 9.88 17.64
CA LYS A 50 -1.59 10.02 17.30
C LYS A 50 -1.73 10.33 15.81
N VAL A 51 -2.55 9.57 15.10
CA VAL A 51 -2.90 9.86 13.70
C VAL A 51 -4.21 10.64 13.70
N GLN A 52 -4.20 11.84 13.12
CA GLN A 52 -5.41 12.62 12.85
C GLN A 52 -5.54 12.79 11.34
N ALA A 53 -6.61 12.25 10.75
CA ALA A 53 -6.94 12.43 9.35
C ALA A 53 -8.29 13.13 9.24
N ASN A 54 -8.32 14.26 8.51
CA ASN A 54 -9.55 14.93 8.13
C ASN A 54 -9.80 14.62 6.66
N PHE A 55 -10.91 13.98 6.32
CA PHE A 55 -11.31 13.73 4.94
C PHE A 55 -12.81 13.96 4.75
N GLN A 56 -13.20 14.24 3.52
CA GLN A 56 -14.59 14.37 3.10
C GLN A 56 -14.82 13.44 1.92
N CYS A 57 -15.86 12.61 2.00
CA CYS A 57 -16.31 11.75 0.93
C CYS A 57 -17.84 11.60 0.99
N SER A 58 -18.44 10.99 -0.02
CA SER A 58 -19.85 10.61 0.05
C SER A 58 -20.05 9.46 1.04
N PHE A 59 -21.30 9.20 1.43
CA PHE A 59 -21.62 8.04 2.28
C PHE A 59 -21.37 6.72 1.55
N ASP A 60 -21.64 6.68 0.24
CA ASP A 60 -21.36 5.51 -0.61
C ASP A 60 -19.86 5.22 -0.65
N ASP A 61 -19.03 6.25 -0.84
CA ASP A 61 -17.56 6.11 -0.79
C ASP A 61 -17.08 5.60 0.57
N LEU A 62 -17.64 6.12 1.68
CA LEU A 62 -17.27 5.69 3.03
C LEU A 62 -17.64 4.21 3.26
N SER A 63 -18.84 3.81 2.86
CA SER A 63 -19.30 2.43 2.95
C SER A 63 -18.43 1.49 2.13
N GLU A 64 -18.03 1.90 0.93
CA GLU A 64 -17.13 1.14 0.07
C GLU A 64 -15.72 1.01 0.68
N ILE A 65 -15.16 2.09 1.25
CA ILE A 65 -13.87 2.06 1.97
C ILE A 65 -13.93 1.08 3.14
N ILE A 66 -14.95 1.17 3.99
CA ILE A 66 -15.11 0.30 5.16
C ILE A 66 -15.22 -1.15 4.71
N THR A 67 -16.10 -1.43 3.75
CA THR A 67 -16.32 -2.79 3.23
C THR A 67 -15.02 -3.37 2.72
N LEU A 68 -14.35 -2.68 1.79
CA LEU A 68 -13.08 -3.14 1.22
C LEU A 68 -11.96 -3.27 2.25
N THR A 69 -11.94 -2.46 3.31
CA THR A 69 -10.92 -2.56 4.36
C THR A 69 -11.03 -3.90 5.10
N PHE A 70 -12.26 -4.37 5.33
CA PHE A 70 -12.51 -5.62 6.04
C PHE A 70 -12.65 -6.84 5.12
N THR A 71 -12.68 -6.65 3.80
CA THR A 71 -12.74 -7.78 2.86
C THR A 71 -11.43 -8.59 2.89
N PRO A 72 -11.48 -9.91 3.16
CA PRO A 72 -10.32 -10.80 3.07
C PRO A 72 -9.66 -10.78 1.68
N TYR A 73 -8.36 -11.02 1.64
CA TYR A 73 -7.62 -11.06 0.36
C TYR A 73 -8.20 -12.11 -0.60
N GLU A 74 -8.55 -13.30 -0.10
CA GLU A 74 -9.11 -14.39 -0.91
C GLU A 74 -10.40 -14.01 -1.65
N GLU A 75 -11.19 -13.09 -1.10
CA GLU A 75 -12.44 -12.64 -1.74
C GLU A 75 -12.21 -11.62 -2.88
N ILE A 76 -11.02 -11.00 -2.93
CA ILE A 76 -10.71 -9.97 -3.93
C ILE A 76 -9.57 -10.35 -4.86
N LYS A 77 -8.93 -11.50 -4.65
CA LYS A 77 -7.77 -11.94 -5.42
C LYS A 77 -8.08 -12.02 -6.92
N ASP A 78 -9.19 -12.65 -7.29
CA ASP A 78 -9.59 -12.77 -8.70
C ASP A 78 -9.82 -11.41 -9.36
N LEU A 79 -10.37 -10.45 -8.60
CA LEU A 79 -10.57 -9.07 -9.07
C LEU A 79 -9.24 -8.31 -9.21
N ILE A 80 -8.26 -8.58 -8.34
CA ILE A 80 -6.91 -8.03 -8.46
C ILE A 80 -6.24 -8.57 -9.74
N GLU A 81 -6.31 -9.89 -9.97
CA GLU A 81 -5.74 -10.51 -11.16
C GLU A 81 -6.41 -10.02 -12.46
N GLU A 82 -7.74 -9.82 -12.45
CA GLU A 82 -8.46 -9.23 -13.58
C GLU A 82 -8.00 -7.79 -13.84
N LEU A 83 -7.85 -6.99 -12.77
CA LEU A 83 -7.37 -5.61 -12.87
C LEU A 83 -5.94 -5.55 -13.43
N GLU A 84 -5.05 -6.42 -12.96
CA GLU A 84 -3.66 -6.52 -13.44
C GLU A 84 -3.62 -6.85 -14.95
N LYS A 85 -4.40 -7.85 -15.39
CA LYS A 85 -4.51 -8.21 -16.81
C LYS A 85 -5.00 -7.06 -17.69
N GLU A 86 -5.99 -6.31 -17.22
CA GLU A 86 -6.47 -5.13 -17.95
C GLU A 86 -5.37 -4.08 -18.09
N VAL A 87 -4.62 -3.79 -17.01
CA VAL A 87 -3.52 -2.82 -17.05
C VAL A 87 -2.38 -3.31 -17.94
N GLU A 88 -2.02 -4.59 -17.90
CA GLU A 88 -1.03 -5.22 -18.80
C GLU A 88 -1.44 -5.15 -20.27
N SER A 89 -2.74 -5.27 -20.57
CA SER A 89 -3.29 -5.14 -21.92
C SER A 89 -3.28 -3.71 -22.48
N GLY A 90 -2.82 -2.74 -21.68
CA GLY A 90 -2.71 -1.32 -22.06
C GLY A 90 -3.84 -0.44 -21.52
N ASN A 91 -4.78 -0.99 -20.75
CA ASN A 91 -5.88 -0.24 -20.15
C ASN A 91 -5.43 0.47 -18.87
N HIS A 92 -4.71 1.59 -19.03
CA HIS A 92 -4.12 2.32 -17.91
C HIS A 92 -5.05 3.37 -17.29
N SER A 93 -6.17 3.73 -17.95
CA SER A 93 -7.00 4.87 -17.54
C SER A 93 -8.05 4.46 -16.52
N MET A 94 -8.14 5.19 -15.39
CA MET A 94 -9.16 4.96 -14.36
C MET A 94 -10.57 4.99 -14.95
N SER A 95 -10.85 5.92 -15.88
CA SER A 95 -12.18 6.05 -16.51
C SER A 95 -12.54 4.88 -17.43
N ALA A 96 -11.55 4.21 -18.02
CA ALA A 96 -11.78 3.05 -18.86
C ALA A 96 -11.94 1.79 -17.99
N LEU A 97 -11.12 1.66 -16.95
CA LEU A 97 -11.21 0.59 -15.96
C LEU A 97 -12.55 0.60 -15.20
N THR A 98 -13.06 1.76 -14.79
CA THR A 98 -14.36 1.86 -14.11
C THR A 98 -15.51 1.34 -14.97
N ARG A 99 -15.50 1.68 -16.26
CA ARG A 99 -16.50 1.20 -17.23
C ARG A 99 -16.36 -0.30 -17.48
N LYS A 100 -15.13 -0.77 -17.64
CA LYS A 100 -14.82 -2.16 -17.96
C LYS A 100 -15.20 -3.11 -16.82
N LEU A 101 -14.82 -2.77 -15.60
CA LEU A 101 -15.06 -3.60 -14.41
C LEU A 101 -16.41 -3.32 -13.74
N ASN A 102 -17.14 -2.30 -14.23
CA ASN A 102 -18.39 -1.82 -13.64
C ASN A 102 -18.24 -1.58 -12.12
N ARG A 103 -17.23 -0.78 -11.77
CA ARG A 103 -16.89 -0.43 -10.39
C ARG A 103 -16.56 1.05 -10.27
N SER A 104 -16.70 1.58 -9.07
CA SER A 104 -16.36 2.96 -8.77
C SER A 104 -14.84 3.19 -8.96
N ALA A 105 -14.45 4.44 -9.21
CA ALA A 105 -13.02 4.79 -9.29
C ALA A 105 -12.33 4.62 -7.92
N LEU A 106 -13.07 4.75 -6.82
CA LEU A 106 -12.55 4.55 -5.48
C LEU A 106 -12.27 3.06 -5.24
N TYR A 107 -13.22 2.19 -5.58
CA TYR A 107 -13.08 0.74 -5.51
C TYR A 107 -11.82 0.26 -6.25
N ILE A 108 -11.65 0.68 -7.51
CA ILE A 108 -10.51 0.28 -8.34
C ILE A 108 -9.18 0.77 -7.76
N ARG A 109 -9.12 2.02 -7.28
CA ARG A 109 -7.92 2.54 -6.60
C ARG A 109 -7.60 1.75 -5.34
N SER A 110 -8.61 1.42 -4.55
CA SER A 110 -8.45 0.65 -3.31
C SER A 110 -7.98 -0.77 -3.59
N LEU A 111 -8.52 -1.42 -4.63
CA LEU A 111 -8.05 -2.72 -5.11
C LEU A 111 -6.59 -2.68 -5.56
N ALA A 112 -6.25 -1.70 -6.42
CA ALA A 112 -4.90 -1.53 -6.93
C ALA A 112 -3.87 -1.29 -5.81
N ARG A 113 -4.25 -0.61 -4.72
CA ARG A 113 -3.37 -0.39 -3.55
C ARG A 113 -3.15 -1.66 -2.71
N ARG A 114 -4.03 -2.65 -2.83
CA ARG A 114 -3.89 -3.98 -2.20
C ARG A 114 -3.16 -4.98 -3.11
N ALA A 115 -2.96 -4.64 -4.38
CA ALA A 115 -2.22 -5.45 -5.32
C ALA A 115 -0.71 -5.13 -5.24
N ASN A 116 0.13 -6.17 -5.14
CA ASN A 116 1.57 -5.98 -5.13
C ASN A 116 2.13 -5.59 -6.51
N GLY A 117 1.43 -5.94 -7.58
CA GLY A 117 1.84 -5.70 -8.97
C GLY A 117 1.46 -4.33 -9.54
N LEU A 118 0.71 -3.49 -8.80
CA LEU A 118 0.18 -2.23 -9.33
C LEU A 118 0.62 -0.99 -8.56
N THR A 119 0.73 0.12 -9.28
CA THR A 119 0.90 1.47 -8.72
C THR A 119 -0.19 2.40 -9.23
N VAL A 120 -0.80 3.14 -8.30
CA VAL A 120 -1.78 4.20 -8.61
C VAL A 120 -1.06 5.53 -8.89
N MET A 121 -1.18 6.02 -10.12
CA MET A 121 -0.60 7.27 -10.61
C MET A 121 -1.70 8.31 -10.91
N GLY A 122 -2.42 8.74 -9.86
CA GLY A 122 -3.55 9.67 -10.00
C GLY A 122 -4.74 9.03 -10.73
N GLN A 123 -4.98 9.42 -11.97
CA GLN A 123 -6.06 8.87 -12.82
C GLN A 123 -5.60 7.68 -13.68
N ARG A 124 -4.41 7.12 -13.40
CA ARG A 124 -3.86 5.98 -14.12
C ARG A 124 -3.39 4.88 -13.19
N LEU A 125 -3.38 3.65 -13.69
CA LEU A 125 -2.68 2.52 -13.09
C LEU A 125 -1.49 2.10 -13.96
N LYS A 126 -0.43 1.64 -13.31
CA LYS A 126 0.75 1.05 -13.95
C LYS A 126 1.10 -0.27 -13.28
N ILE A 127 1.67 -1.19 -14.05
CA ILE A 127 2.35 -2.35 -13.51
C ILE A 127 3.65 -1.88 -12.85
N ASN A 128 3.94 -2.44 -11.68
CA ASN A 128 5.21 -2.24 -11.01
C ASN A 128 6.29 -2.95 -11.83
N GLU A 129 7.29 -2.22 -12.30
CA GLU A 129 8.49 -2.86 -12.85
C GLU A 129 9.09 -3.68 -11.69
N GLU A 130 9.13 -5.01 -11.85
CA GLU A 130 9.74 -5.89 -10.86
C GLU A 130 11.11 -5.31 -10.47
N LYS A 131 11.31 -5.04 -9.18
CA LYS A 131 12.66 -4.94 -8.63
C LYS A 131 13.26 -6.35 -8.75
N LYS A 132 13.92 -6.61 -9.87
CA LYS A 132 14.90 -7.69 -10.00
C LYS A 132 15.97 -7.58 -8.92
#